data_AF-A0A149VGD6-F1
#
_entry.id   AF-A0A149VGD6-F1
#
_cell.length_a   1.000
_cell.length_b   1.000
_cell.length_c   1.000
_cell.angle_alpha   90.00
_cell.angle_beta   90.00
_cell.angle_gamma   90.00
#
_symmetry.space_group_name_H-M   'P 1'
#
loop_
_entity.id
_entity.type
_entity.pdbx_description
1 polymer ?
#
loop_
_entity_poly.entity_id
_entity_poly.type
_entity_poly.pdbx_seq_one_letter_code
_entity_poly.pdbx_strand_id
1 'polypeptide(L)' 'MKQAGFFDVGERLARLNRLGDLLEAFSLIVDFEVFRPDLEQALAYSTGSKGGRPVF' A
#
# COMPACT_ATOMS: atom_id res chain seq x y z
N MET A 1 -8.57 -19.85 22.79
CA MET A 1 -8.56 -18.85 21.70
C MET A 1 -8.93 -19.57 20.42
N LYS A 2 -9.96 -19.13 19.70
CA LYS A 2 -10.40 -19.79 18.45
C LYS A 2 -9.42 -19.41 17.36
N GLN A 3 -8.65 -20.36 16.87
CA GLN A 3 -7.66 -20.10 15.83
C GLN A 3 -8.39 -19.74 14.53
N ALA A 4 -8.01 -18.59 13.96
CA ALA A 4 -8.36 -18.16 12.61
C ALA A 4 -8.16 -19.35 11.64
N GLY A 5 -9.24 -19.84 11.05
CA GLY A 5 -9.19 -20.95 10.11
C GLY A 5 -8.51 -20.52 8.82
N PHE A 6 -7.81 -21.43 8.15
CA PHE A 6 -7.04 -21.14 6.92
C PHE A 6 -7.83 -20.44 5.79
N PHE A 7 -9.16 -20.52 5.81
CA PHE A 7 -10.09 -19.93 4.82
C PHE A 7 -10.81 -18.66 5.31
N ASP A 8 -10.39 -18.05 6.42
CA ASP A 8 -11.02 -16.85 6.99
C ASP A 8 -10.55 -15.53 6.35
N VAL A 9 -9.84 -15.61 5.22
CA VAL A 9 -9.24 -14.48 4.50
C VAL A 9 -10.28 -13.38 4.22
N GLY A 10 -11.50 -13.75 3.83
CA GLY A 10 -12.57 -12.78 3.58
C GLY A 10 -12.99 -12.02 4.84
N GLU A 11 -13.10 -12.69 5.99
CA GLU A 11 -13.41 -12.05 7.28
C GLU A 11 -12.27 -11.13 7.73
N ARG A 12 -11.02 -11.57 7.55
CA ARG A 12 -9.83 -10.78 7.89
C ARG A 12 -9.71 -9.53 7.02
N LEU A 13 -9.94 -9.65 5.71
CA LEU A 13 -9.97 -8.51 4.80
C LEU A 13 -11.13 -7.56 5.12
N ALA A 14 -12.32 -8.08 5.43
CA ALA A 14 -13.44 -7.24 5.85
C ALA A 14 -13.14 -6.48 7.16
N ARG A 15 -12.43 -7.09 8.12
CA ARG A 15 -11.99 -6.41 9.35
C ARG A 15 -10.94 -5.34 9.10
N LEU A 16 -10.00 -5.57 8.17
CA LEU A 16 -9.04 -4.55 7.75
C LEU A 16 -9.72 -3.39 7.03
N ASN A 17 -10.61 -3.69 6.07
CA ASN A 17 -11.35 -2.68 5.33
C ASN A 17 -12.28 -1.85 6.23
N ARG A 18 -12.81 -2.45 7.31
CA ARG A 18 -13.62 -1.72 8.32
C ARG A 18 -12.85 -0.64 9.06
N LEU A 19 -11.52 -0.74 9.15
CA LEU A 19 -10.70 0.32 9.71
C LEU A 19 -10.60 1.53 8.76
N GLY A 20 -11.09 1.37 7.52
CA GLY A 20 -10.99 2.36 6.46
C GLY A 20 -9.57 2.48 5.92
N ASP A 21 -9.43 3.24 4.85
CA ASP A 21 -8.12 3.69 4.41
C ASP A 21 -7.82 5.06 5.03
N LEU A 22 -6.87 5.09 5.97
CA LEU A 22 -6.43 6.33 6.60
C LEU A 22 -5.84 7.29 5.56
N LEU A 23 -5.20 6.79 4.49
CA LEU A 23 -4.67 7.65 3.43
C LEU A 23 -5.79 8.33 2.64
N GLU A 24 -6.90 7.63 2.41
CA GLU A 24 -8.08 8.22 1.77
C GLU A 24 -8.66 9.33 2.66
N ALA A 25 -8.78 9.11 3.97
CA ALA A 25 -9.21 10.13 4.92
C ALA A 25 -8.24 11.33 4.98
N PHE A 26 -6.94 11.08 4.96
CA PHE A 26 -5.93 12.15 4.99
C PHE A 26 -5.87 12.93 3.68
N SER A 27 -6.19 12.31 2.54
CA SER A 27 -6.19 12.98 1.22
C SER A 27 -7.18 14.15 1.13
N LEU A 28 -8.19 14.17 2.00
CA LEU A 28 -9.16 15.27 2.09
C LEU A 28 -8.58 16.53 2.76
N ILE A 29 -7.51 16.38 3.54
CA ILE A 29 -6.94 17.43 4.40
C ILE A 29 -5.52 17.78 3.96
N VAL A 30 -4.80 16.83 3.39
CA VAL A 30 -3.41 16.94 2.99
C VAL A 30 -3.30 16.75 1.48
N ASP A 31 -2.73 17.74 0.80
CA ASP A 31 -2.28 17.57 -0.58
C ASP A 31 -0.96 16.80 -0.58
N PHE A 32 -1.03 15.51 -0.89
CA PHE A 32 0.14 14.64 -0.94
C PHE A 32 1.12 14.97 -2.08
N GLU A 33 0.68 15.71 -3.10
CA GLU A 33 1.54 16.09 -4.23
C GLU A 33 2.69 17.01 -3.80
N VAL A 34 2.54 17.72 -2.68
CA VAL A 34 3.60 18.54 -2.08
C VAL A 34 4.86 17.71 -1.75
N PHE A 35 4.71 16.43 -1.42
CA PHE A 35 5.84 15.54 -1.11
C PHE A 35 6.47 14.89 -2.35
N ARG A 36 5.90 15.08 -3.55
CA ARG A 36 6.39 14.43 -4.78
C ARG A 36 7.87 14.69 -5.07
N PRO A 37 8.40 15.93 -4.98
CA PRO A 37 9.81 16.19 -5.25
C PRO A 37 10.75 15.46 -4.27
N ASP A 38 10.39 15.45 -2.98
CA ASP A 38 11.16 14.77 -1.94
C ASP A 38 11.12 13.24 -2.13
N LEU A 39 9.96 12.70 -2.51
CA LEU A 39 9.77 11.29 -2.83
C LEU A 39 10.58 10.88 -4.06
N GLU A 40 10.56 11.66 -5.14
CA GLU A 40 11.34 11.38 -6.35
C GLU A 40 12.84 11.37 -6.07
N GLN A 41 13.31 12.32 -5.25
CA GLN A 41 14.71 12.38 -4.82
C GLN A 41 15.08 11.19 -3.92
N ALA A 42 14.25 10.85 -2.93
CA ALA A 42 14.54 9.80 -1.95
C ALA A 42 14.43 8.39 -2.54
N LEU A 43 13.41 8.15 -3.37
CA LEU A 43 13.20 6.86 -4.02
C LEU A 43 14.27 6.58 -5.07
N ALA A 44 14.89 7.64 -5.61
CA ALA A 44 15.95 7.57 -6.61
C ALA A 44 15.64 6.49 -7.66
N TYR A 45 14.39 6.50 -8.16
CA TYR A 45 13.88 5.46 -9.04
C TYR A 45 14.87 5.22 -10.18
N SER A 46 15.59 4.09 -10.12
CA SER A 46 16.33 3.61 -11.27
C SER A 46 15.34 3.25 -12.39
N THR A 47 15.82 3.11 -13.63
CA THR A 47 15.05 2.91 -14.88
C THR A 47 14.08 1.72 -14.93
N GLY A 48 13.74 1.08 -13.81
CA GLY A 48 12.90 -0.12 -13.75
C GLY A 48 13.66 -1.39 -14.15
N SER A 49 14.95 -1.29 -14.46
CA SER A 49 15.79 -2.39 -14.92
C SER A 49 15.92 -3.54 -13.91
N LYS A 50 15.72 -3.27 -12.61
CA LYS A 50 15.70 -4.28 -11.54
C LYS A 50 14.30 -4.85 -11.24
N GLY A 51 13.26 -4.32 -11.88
CA GLY A 51 11.85 -4.70 -11.65
C GLY A 51 11.29 -5.67 -12.69
N GLY A 52 12.15 -6.32 -13.49
CA GLY A 52 11.73 -7.30 -14.48
C GLY A 52 11.42 -8.66 -13.86
N ARG A 53 10.33 -9.30 -14.32
CA ARG A 53 10.15 -10.76 -14.12
C ARG A 53 11.26 -11.46 -14.92
N PRO A 54 12.03 -12.40 -14.31
CA PRO A 54 13.02 -13.17 -15.04
C PRO A 54 12.38 -13.81 -16.28
N VAL A 55 13.08 -13.75 -17.42
CA VAL A 55 12.69 -14.54 -18.58
C VAL A 55 12.84 -16.02 -18.21
N PHE A 56 11.80 -16.80 -18.48
CA PHE A 56 11.80 -18.25 -18.29
C PHE A 56 12.87 -18.91 -19.17
#